data_AF-A0A662U6B5-F1
#
_entry.id   AF-A0A662U6B5-F1
#
_cell.length_a   1.000
_cell.length_b   1.000
_cell.length_c   1.000
_cell.angle_alpha   90.00
_cell.angle_beta   90.00
_cell.angle_gamma   90.00
#
_symmetry.space_group_name_H-M   'P 1'
#
loop_
_entity.id
_entity.type
_entity.pdbx_description
1 polymer ?
#
loop_
_entity_poly.entity_id
_entity_poly.type
_entity_poly.pdbx_seq_one_letter_code
_entity_poly.pdbx_strand_id
1 'polypeptide(L)'
;MSYVVEYKGYYEVPELPTEVQDEWKNTLINEMNRIYNGLITRIPDEAAFRSVIAESAYQSWQNFINPSWEDADFIKLKFQVKLSGAYSAWKDGVDAAFSGDSPYFPDRVTGKAGKFLKAKYTLGAVGLRYKFGRGIAVKAIGVISGDYRVLKDIKSPDEFTGSIVNVFLAGASRFVRPQAVAIITRGLVLAQYAHEFGLTGLRDSVISTTNTVLGNTVLKQVDTSAYPTVILEIGYDGDANKLYVHSAAGTS
;
A
#
# COMPACT_ATOMS: atom_id res chain seq x y z
N MET A 1 34.27 -1.37 -3.38
CA MET A 1 33.78 -2.45 -2.49
C MET A 1 33.18 -3.53 -3.36
N SER A 2 33.45 -4.81 -3.08
CA SER A 2 32.80 -5.92 -3.78
C SER A 2 31.59 -6.37 -2.96
N TYR A 3 30.40 -6.39 -3.57
CA TYR A 3 29.19 -6.89 -2.94
C TYR A 3 29.07 -8.40 -3.16
N VAL A 4 28.61 -9.13 -2.13
CA VAL A 4 28.28 -10.56 -2.24
C VAL A 4 26.93 -10.78 -2.94
N VAL A 5 26.07 -9.77 -2.90
CA VAL A 5 24.83 -9.69 -3.66
C VAL A 5 24.53 -8.24 -4.00
N GLU A 6 24.08 -7.99 -5.21
CA GLU A 6 23.59 -6.68 -5.63
C GLU A 6 22.42 -6.85 -6.59
N TYR A 7 21.37 -6.07 -6.37
CA TYR A 7 20.19 -6.00 -7.22
C TYR A 7 19.78 -4.54 -7.40
N LYS A 8 19.56 -4.12 -8.65
CA LYS A 8 18.92 -2.86 -9.00
C LYS A 8 17.77 -3.16 -9.96
N GLY A 9 16.57 -2.68 -9.63
CA GLY A 9 15.39 -2.82 -10.48
C GLY A 9 14.77 -1.45 -10.76
N TYR A 10 14.52 -1.14 -12.03
CA TYR A 10 13.84 0.09 -12.40
C TYR A 10 12.33 -0.06 -12.26
N TYR A 11 11.71 0.97 -11.70
CA TYR A 11 10.27 1.03 -11.51
C TYR A 11 9.58 1.39 -12.81
N GLU A 12 8.62 0.55 -13.19
CA GLU A 12 7.77 0.75 -14.35
C GLU A 12 6.32 0.63 -13.92
N VAL A 13 5.49 1.49 -14.50
CA VAL A 13 4.05 1.45 -14.31
C VAL A 13 3.49 0.55 -15.41
N PRO A 14 3.15 -0.73 -15.13
CA PRO A 14 2.69 -1.65 -16.16
C PRO A 14 1.31 -1.23 -16.68
N GLU A 15 1.00 -1.62 -17.91
CA GLU A 15 -0.39 -1.60 -18.35
C GLU A 15 -1.17 -2.73 -17.68
N LEU A 16 -2.33 -2.38 -17.12
CA LEU A 16 -3.16 -3.34 -16.40
C LEU A 16 -3.97 -4.15 -17.41
N PRO A 17 -3.88 -5.49 -17.42
CA PRO A 17 -4.70 -6.29 -18.30
C PRO A 17 -6.19 -6.10 -18.02
N THR A 18 -7.01 -5.98 -19.07
CA THR A 18 -8.46 -5.73 -18.93
C THR A 18 -9.15 -6.80 -18.10
N GLU A 19 -8.69 -8.06 -18.20
CA GLU A 19 -9.24 -9.16 -17.41
C GLU A 19 -9.13 -8.93 -15.90
N VAL A 20 -8.10 -8.23 -15.42
CA VAL A 20 -7.92 -7.93 -13.99
C VAL A 20 -8.94 -6.88 -13.53
N GLN A 21 -9.23 -5.89 -14.38
CA GLN A 21 -10.24 -4.89 -14.09
C GLN A 21 -11.65 -5.51 -14.10
N ASP A 22 -11.93 -6.37 -15.07
CA ASP A 22 -13.22 -7.04 -15.18
C ASP A 22 -13.43 -8.05 -14.05
N GLU A 23 -12.41 -8.82 -13.68
CA GLU A 23 -12.45 -9.70 -12.52
C GLU A 23 -12.77 -8.89 -11.25
N TRP A 24 -12.00 -7.83 -10.96
CA TRP A 24 -12.25 -6.97 -9.81
C TRP A 24 -13.68 -6.42 -9.77
N LYS A 25 -14.16 -5.91 -10.91
CA LYS A 25 -15.50 -5.32 -11.06
C LYS A 25 -16.58 -6.37 -10.79
N ASN A 26 -16.49 -7.52 -11.47
CA ASN A 26 -17.49 -8.58 -11.39
C ASN A 26 -17.51 -9.24 -10.02
N THR A 27 -16.34 -9.49 -9.42
CA THR A 27 -16.24 -9.98 -8.06
C THR A 27 -16.91 -8.99 -7.10
N LEU A 28 -16.59 -7.70 -7.16
CA LEU A 28 -17.19 -6.74 -6.24
C LEU A 28 -18.71 -6.65 -6.37
N ILE A 29 -19.25 -6.71 -7.60
CA ILE A 29 -20.69 -6.76 -7.85
C ILE A 29 -21.32 -8.03 -7.27
N ASN A 30 -20.71 -9.19 -7.49
CA ASN A 30 -21.23 -10.47 -6.99
C ASN A 30 -21.19 -10.55 -5.45
N GLU A 31 -20.30 -9.80 -4.82
CA GLU A 31 -20.16 -9.72 -3.36
C GLU A 31 -21.21 -8.80 -2.70
N MET A 32 -22.04 -8.08 -3.48
CA MET A 32 -23.03 -7.13 -2.99
C MET A 32 -23.93 -7.71 -1.89
N ASN A 33 -24.50 -8.90 -2.10
CA ASN A 33 -25.39 -9.55 -1.14
C ASN A 33 -24.66 -9.93 0.15
N ARG A 34 -23.41 -10.41 0.05
CA ARG A 34 -22.61 -10.75 1.24
C ARG A 34 -22.26 -9.49 2.03
N ILE A 35 -21.90 -8.40 1.35
CA ILE A 35 -21.63 -7.10 1.97
C ILE A 35 -22.86 -6.60 2.72
N TYR A 36 -24.02 -6.60 2.06
CA TYR A 36 -25.28 -6.17 2.65
C TYR A 36 -25.61 -6.98 3.91
N ASN A 37 -25.63 -8.31 3.80
CA ASN A 37 -25.93 -9.21 4.91
C ASN A 37 -24.97 -9.01 6.08
N GLY A 38 -23.68 -8.82 5.81
CA GLY A 38 -22.68 -8.51 6.84
C GLY A 38 -22.98 -7.20 7.56
N LEU A 39 -23.35 -6.15 6.83
CA LEU A 39 -23.69 -4.84 7.40
C LEU A 39 -24.92 -4.92 8.30
N ILE A 40 -26.04 -5.46 7.81
CA ILE A 40 -27.29 -5.54 8.59
C ILE A 40 -27.22 -6.54 9.74
N THR A 41 -26.33 -7.56 9.66
CA THR A 41 -26.07 -8.46 10.79
C THR A 41 -25.29 -7.75 11.89
N ARG A 42 -24.28 -6.95 11.53
CA ARG A 42 -23.43 -6.24 12.50
C ARG A 42 -24.14 -5.05 13.13
N ILE A 43 -24.98 -4.38 12.35
CA ILE A 43 -25.73 -3.17 12.72
C ILE A 43 -27.21 -3.41 12.41
N PRO A 44 -27.90 -4.22 13.23
CA PRO A 44 -29.30 -4.57 13.00
C PRO A 44 -30.28 -3.43 13.33
N ASP A 45 -29.86 -2.50 14.20
CA ASP A 45 -30.71 -1.45 14.74
C ASP A 45 -29.95 -0.16 15.08
N GLU A 46 -30.69 0.85 15.54
CA GLU A 46 -30.15 2.15 15.91
C GLU A 46 -29.18 2.09 17.11
N ALA A 47 -29.43 1.21 18.07
CA ALA A 47 -28.56 1.08 19.24
C ALA A 47 -27.18 0.54 18.82
N ALA A 48 -27.16 -0.47 17.96
CA ALA A 48 -25.94 -1.00 17.35
C ALA A 48 -25.24 0.06 16.48
N PHE A 49 -25.99 0.85 15.73
CA PHE A 49 -25.41 1.95 14.92
C PHE A 49 -24.70 2.98 15.80
N ARG A 50 -25.32 3.41 16.89
CA ARG A 50 -24.73 4.37 17.83
C ARG A 50 -23.44 3.82 18.44
N SER A 51 -23.44 2.56 18.86
CA SER A 51 -22.27 1.93 19.48
C SER A 51 -21.14 1.67 18.48
N VAL A 52 -21.44 1.16 17.29
CA VAL A 52 -20.42 0.71 16.33
C VAL A 52 -19.88 1.86 15.50
N ILE A 53 -20.74 2.76 15.03
CA ILE A 53 -20.38 3.86 14.13
C ILE A 53 -20.24 5.16 14.90
N ALA A 54 -21.30 5.63 15.56
CA ALA A 54 -21.35 7.01 16.04
C ALA A 54 -20.32 7.28 17.15
N GLU A 55 -20.27 6.42 18.16
CA GLU A 55 -19.35 6.55 19.29
C GLU A 55 -17.89 6.37 18.86
N SER A 56 -17.60 5.30 18.10
CA SER A 56 -16.26 5.03 17.56
C SER A 56 -15.71 6.20 16.73
N ALA A 57 -16.56 6.79 15.88
CA ALA A 57 -16.18 7.92 15.05
C ALA A 57 -15.93 9.18 15.89
N TYR A 58 -16.79 9.45 16.89
CA TYR A 58 -16.62 10.59 17.78
C TYR A 58 -15.32 10.51 18.60
N GLN A 59 -14.98 9.33 19.13
CA GLN A 59 -13.74 9.08 19.87
C GLN A 59 -12.49 9.40 19.06
N SER A 60 -12.48 9.10 17.77
CA SER A 60 -11.36 9.44 16.89
C SER A 60 -11.37 10.91 16.50
N TRP A 61 -12.54 11.43 16.11
CA TRP A 61 -12.69 12.80 15.59
C TRP A 61 -12.32 13.87 16.62
N GLN A 62 -12.72 13.68 17.88
CA GLN A 62 -12.46 14.67 18.92
C GLN A 62 -10.97 14.96 19.14
N ASN A 63 -10.10 13.99 18.85
CA ASN A 63 -8.64 14.10 18.98
C ASN A 63 -7.97 14.76 17.77
N PHE A 64 -8.67 14.83 16.63
CA PHE A 64 -8.19 15.50 15.42
C PHE A 64 -8.42 17.01 15.46
N ILE A 65 -9.50 17.44 16.12
CA ILE A 65 -9.84 18.86 16.25
C ILE A 65 -8.79 19.60 17.07
N ASN A 66 -8.24 20.68 16.52
CA ASN A 66 -7.35 21.57 17.26
C ASN A 66 -8.09 22.17 18.48
N PRO A 67 -7.64 21.90 19.71
CA PRO A 67 -8.31 22.40 20.91
C PRO A 67 -8.25 23.92 21.06
N SER A 68 -7.35 24.60 20.35
CA SER A 68 -7.24 26.08 20.36
C SER A 68 -8.12 26.76 19.31
N TRP A 69 -8.88 26.00 18.53
CA TRP A 69 -9.81 26.57 17.56
C TRP A 69 -11.04 27.15 18.27
N GLU A 70 -11.55 28.27 17.77
CA GLU A 70 -12.78 28.88 18.30
C GLU A 70 -13.93 27.87 18.26
N ASP A 71 -14.68 27.75 19.35
CA ASP A 71 -15.80 26.82 19.51
C ASP A 71 -15.46 25.33 19.30
N ALA A 72 -14.20 24.92 19.51
CA ALA A 72 -13.78 23.51 19.36
C ALA A 72 -14.72 22.51 20.07
N ASP A 73 -15.20 22.83 21.27
CA ASP A 73 -16.11 21.97 22.02
C ASP A 73 -17.51 21.92 21.42
N PHE A 74 -18.02 23.04 20.90
CA PHE A 74 -19.30 23.06 20.21
C PHE A 74 -19.25 22.31 18.87
N ILE A 75 -18.11 22.37 18.16
CA ILE A 75 -17.86 21.59 16.93
C ILE A 75 -17.91 20.09 17.23
N LYS A 76 -17.24 19.65 18.30
CA LYS A 76 -17.26 18.25 18.77
C LYS A 76 -18.69 17.82 19.13
N LEU A 77 -19.41 18.62 19.91
CA LEU A 77 -20.79 18.36 20.31
C LEU A 77 -21.72 18.24 19.10
N LYS A 78 -21.61 19.18 18.14
CA LYS A 78 -22.39 19.16 16.90
C LYS A 78 -22.17 17.89 16.11
N PHE A 79 -20.93 17.41 16.00
CA PHE A 79 -20.62 16.15 15.33
C PHE A 79 -21.29 14.97 16.05
N GLN A 80 -21.14 14.88 17.37
CA GLN A 80 -21.72 13.81 18.19
C GLN A 80 -23.24 13.74 18.05
N VAL A 81 -23.93 14.88 18.20
CA VAL A 81 -25.40 14.94 18.12
C VAL A 81 -25.89 14.54 16.73
N LYS A 82 -25.31 15.09 15.66
CA LYS A 82 -25.73 14.78 14.30
C LYS A 82 -25.52 13.32 13.94
N LEU A 83 -24.35 12.77 14.27
CA LEU A 83 -24.05 11.38 13.93
C LEU A 83 -24.90 10.41 14.74
N SER A 84 -25.16 10.71 16.02
CA SER A 84 -25.99 9.86 16.88
C SER A 84 -27.42 9.69 16.37
N GLY A 85 -28.01 10.72 15.74
CA GLY A 85 -29.37 10.67 15.17
C GLY A 85 -29.44 10.21 13.70
N ALA A 86 -28.32 9.81 13.10
CA ALA A 86 -28.25 9.58 11.65
C ALA A 86 -28.69 8.16 11.22
N TYR A 87 -29.18 7.31 12.12
CA TYR A 87 -29.45 5.89 11.80
C TYR A 87 -30.43 5.71 10.65
N SER A 88 -31.59 6.38 10.66
CA SER A 88 -32.59 6.24 9.58
C SER A 88 -31.98 6.59 8.23
N ALA A 89 -31.32 7.75 8.13
CA ALA A 89 -30.68 8.20 6.90
C ALA A 89 -29.56 7.25 6.44
N TRP A 90 -28.80 6.69 7.38
CA TRP A 90 -27.80 5.66 7.08
C TRP A 90 -28.45 4.38 6.55
N LYS A 91 -29.50 3.87 7.21
CA LYS A 91 -30.20 2.65 6.84
C LYS A 91 -30.85 2.77 5.47
N ASP A 92 -31.54 3.88 5.20
CA ASP A 92 -32.13 4.19 3.89
C ASP A 92 -31.06 4.20 2.79
N GLY A 93 -29.89 4.78 3.08
CA GLY A 93 -28.76 4.81 2.15
C GLY A 93 -28.17 3.43 1.87
N VAL A 94 -28.06 2.57 2.89
CA VAL A 94 -27.61 1.17 2.76
C VAL A 94 -28.63 0.36 1.95
N ASP A 95 -29.91 0.47 2.27
CA ASP A 95 -30.96 -0.27 1.58
C ASP A 95 -31.06 0.13 0.11
N ALA A 96 -31.00 1.43 -0.20
CA ALA A 96 -31.00 1.90 -1.58
C ALA A 96 -29.74 1.46 -2.36
N ALA A 97 -28.60 1.32 -1.68
CA ALA A 97 -27.36 0.85 -2.30
C ALA A 97 -27.42 -0.63 -2.66
N PHE A 98 -27.96 -1.46 -1.77
CA PHE A 98 -27.72 -2.90 -1.79
C PHE A 98 -28.98 -3.77 -1.89
N SER A 99 -30.17 -3.21 -1.69
CA SER A 99 -31.44 -3.95 -1.63
C SER A 99 -32.48 -3.38 -2.60
N GLY A 100 -33.59 -4.10 -2.78
CA GLY A 100 -34.67 -3.74 -3.71
C GLY A 100 -34.47 -4.24 -5.14
N ASP A 101 -35.38 -3.85 -6.03
CA ASP A 101 -35.44 -4.36 -7.41
C ASP A 101 -34.34 -3.79 -8.33
N SER A 102 -33.74 -2.66 -7.95
CA SER A 102 -32.67 -2.01 -8.70
C SER A 102 -31.70 -1.28 -7.76
N PRO A 103 -30.85 -2.02 -7.03
CA PRO A 103 -29.84 -1.42 -6.15
C PRO A 103 -28.80 -0.67 -6.97
N TYR A 104 -28.39 0.53 -6.52
CA TYR A 104 -27.45 1.35 -7.31
C TYR A 104 -25.97 0.90 -7.19
N PHE A 105 -25.64 -0.02 -6.30
CA PHE A 105 -24.26 -0.45 -6.07
C PHE A 105 -23.55 -0.98 -7.33
N PRO A 106 -24.12 -1.90 -8.14
CA PRO A 106 -23.46 -2.41 -9.35
C PRO A 106 -23.17 -1.32 -10.38
N ASP A 107 -24.09 -0.36 -10.55
CA ASP A 107 -23.92 0.78 -11.45
C ASP A 107 -22.78 1.68 -10.99
N ARG A 108 -22.68 1.94 -9.68
CA ARG A 108 -21.58 2.73 -9.11
C ARG A 108 -20.24 2.02 -9.24
N VAL A 109 -20.17 0.71 -9.04
CA VAL A 109 -18.95 -0.08 -9.26
C VAL A 109 -18.52 0.04 -10.72
N THR A 110 -19.43 -0.20 -11.66
CA THR A 110 -19.17 -0.09 -13.10
C THR A 110 -18.70 1.31 -13.49
N GLY A 111 -19.43 2.35 -13.07
CA GLY A 111 -19.09 3.74 -13.37
C GLY A 111 -17.80 4.24 -12.72
N LYS A 112 -17.26 3.53 -11.73
CA LYS A 112 -15.98 3.86 -11.06
C LYS A 112 -14.85 2.88 -11.35
N ALA A 113 -15.08 1.84 -12.15
CA ALA A 113 -14.07 0.83 -12.47
C ALA A 113 -12.79 1.43 -13.08
N GLY A 114 -12.88 2.56 -13.78
CA GLY A 114 -11.71 3.29 -14.28
C GLY A 114 -10.73 3.73 -13.19
N LYS A 115 -11.20 3.94 -11.94
CA LYS A 115 -10.32 4.28 -10.81
C LYS A 115 -9.44 3.11 -10.39
N PHE A 116 -9.92 1.87 -10.55
CA PHE A 116 -9.14 0.68 -10.22
C PHE A 116 -7.89 0.54 -11.10
N LEU A 117 -7.88 1.13 -12.30
CA LEU A 117 -6.69 1.15 -13.15
C LEU A 117 -5.47 1.77 -12.46
N LYS A 118 -5.66 2.64 -11.45
CA LYS A 118 -4.55 3.17 -10.63
C LYS A 118 -3.88 2.11 -9.74
N ALA A 119 -4.42 0.90 -9.62
CA ALA A 119 -3.73 -0.24 -9.03
C ALA A 119 -2.41 -0.56 -9.75
N LYS A 120 -2.28 -0.17 -11.03
CA LYS A 120 -1.06 -0.35 -11.82
C LYS A 120 0.20 0.22 -11.15
N TYR A 121 0.09 1.33 -10.44
CA TYR A 121 1.23 1.90 -9.70
C TYR A 121 1.69 0.96 -8.60
N THR A 122 0.77 0.39 -7.84
CA THR A 122 1.12 -0.59 -6.80
C THR A 122 1.71 -1.86 -7.43
N LEU A 123 1.09 -2.35 -8.51
CA LEU A 123 1.54 -3.54 -9.24
C LEU A 123 2.91 -3.36 -9.90
N GLY A 124 3.33 -2.13 -10.23
CA GLY A 124 4.70 -1.86 -10.66
C GLY A 124 5.75 -2.22 -9.58
N ALA A 125 5.40 -2.02 -8.31
CA ALA A 125 6.31 -2.29 -7.19
C ALA A 125 6.25 -3.76 -6.75
N VAL A 126 5.04 -4.31 -6.62
CA VAL A 126 4.82 -5.67 -6.06
C VAL A 126 4.74 -6.77 -7.11
N GLY A 127 4.43 -6.41 -8.35
CA GLY A 127 4.24 -7.31 -9.48
C GLY A 127 2.84 -7.93 -9.55
N LEU A 128 2.56 -8.57 -10.69
CA LEU A 128 1.38 -9.41 -10.91
C LEU A 128 1.87 -10.83 -11.22
N ARG A 129 1.72 -11.73 -10.24
CA ARG A 129 2.39 -13.03 -10.20
C ARG A 129 2.25 -13.85 -11.49
N TYR A 130 1.03 -14.01 -12.00
CA TYR A 130 0.76 -14.87 -13.16
C TYR A 130 1.21 -14.26 -14.50
N LYS A 131 1.36 -12.92 -14.54
CA LYS A 131 1.58 -12.18 -15.78
C LYS A 131 3.03 -11.70 -15.92
N PHE A 132 3.54 -11.02 -14.91
CA PHE A 132 4.85 -10.37 -14.95
C PHE A 132 5.83 -10.90 -13.89
N GLY A 133 5.35 -11.67 -12.92
CA GLY A 133 6.14 -12.20 -11.81
C GLY A 133 6.13 -11.27 -10.59
N ARG A 134 7.16 -11.39 -9.73
CA ARG A 134 7.40 -10.47 -8.61
C ARG A 134 7.90 -9.12 -9.11
N GLY A 135 7.38 -8.05 -8.51
CA GLY A 135 7.86 -6.70 -8.75
C GLY A 135 9.17 -6.40 -8.03
N ILE A 136 9.75 -5.25 -8.36
CA ILE A 136 11.10 -4.85 -7.92
C ILE A 136 11.23 -4.73 -6.40
N ALA A 137 10.15 -4.35 -5.69
CA ALA A 137 10.18 -4.24 -4.24
C ALA A 137 10.35 -5.61 -3.58
N VAL A 138 9.68 -6.64 -4.14
CA VAL A 138 9.76 -8.02 -3.63
C VAL A 138 11.10 -8.66 -4.00
N LYS A 139 11.62 -8.36 -5.20
CA LYS A 139 12.92 -8.86 -5.65
C LYS A 139 14.07 -8.29 -4.82
N ALA A 140 14.10 -6.96 -4.61
CA ALA A 140 15.14 -6.30 -3.82
C ALA A 140 15.25 -6.83 -2.39
N ILE A 141 14.15 -6.89 -1.63
CA ILE A 141 14.23 -7.48 -0.29
C ILE A 141 14.48 -8.99 -0.34
N GLY A 142 14.02 -9.68 -1.40
CA GLY A 142 14.19 -11.12 -1.56
C GLY A 142 15.65 -11.55 -1.65
N VAL A 143 16.46 -10.81 -2.41
CA VAL A 143 17.88 -11.16 -2.65
C VAL A 143 18.77 -11.01 -1.41
N ILE A 144 18.40 -10.12 -0.48
CA ILE A 144 19.11 -9.91 0.80
C ILE A 144 18.44 -10.62 1.99
N SER A 145 17.27 -11.23 1.81
CA SER A 145 16.57 -11.98 2.88
C SER A 145 16.59 -13.50 2.67
N GLY A 146 17.36 -14.00 1.71
CA GLY A 146 17.46 -15.44 1.41
C GLY A 146 16.27 -16.03 0.66
N ASP A 147 15.44 -15.23 -0.03
CA ASP A 147 14.30 -15.75 -0.79
C ASP A 147 14.69 -16.14 -2.23
N TYR A 148 15.24 -17.33 -2.41
CA TYR A 148 15.66 -17.85 -3.73
C TYR A 148 14.55 -17.88 -4.79
N ARG A 149 13.27 -17.83 -4.38
CA ARG A 149 12.16 -17.83 -5.34
C ARG A 149 12.16 -16.58 -6.22
N VAL A 150 12.79 -15.48 -5.79
CA VAL A 150 12.84 -14.24 -6.57
C VAL A 150 13.72 -14.36 -7.82
N LEU A 151 14.70 -15.27 -7.86
CA LEU A 151 15.56 -15.51 -9.03
C LEU A 151 14.76 -15.81 -10.29
N LYS A 152 13.62 -16.51 -10.16
CA LYS A 152 12.75 -16.86 -11.29
C LYS A 152 12.14 -15.64 -11.97
N ASP A 153 12.07 -14.51 -11.26
CA ASP A 153 11.41 -13.28 -11.70
C ASP A 153 12.43 -12.15 -11.98
N ILE A 154 13.72 -12.34 -11.71
CA ILE A 154 14.80 -11.39 -12.04
C ILE A 154 15.15 -11.55 -13.51
N LYS A 155 14.99 -10.47 -14.27
CA LYS A 155 15.23 -10.42 -15.71
C LYS A 155 15.47 -8.97 -16.12
N SER A 156 16.10 -8.77 -17.28
CA SER A 156 16.24 -7.43 -17.87
C SER A 156 14.89 -6.69 -17.83
N PRO A 157 14.85 -5.41 -17.39
CA PRO A 157 15.99 -4.50 -17.17
C PRO A 157 16.57 -4.52 -15.74
N ASP A 158 16.25 -5.52 -14.92
CA ASP A 158 16.93 -5.67 -13.64
C ASP A 158 18.42 -5.95 -13.83
N GLU A 159 19.23 -5.38 -12.95
CA GLU A 159 20.65 -5.68 -12.80
C GLU A 159 20.80 -6.55 -11.55
N PHE A 160 21.42 -7.72 -11.68
CA PHE A 160 21.66 -8.64 -10.55
C PHE A 160 23.03 -9.28 -10.64
N THR A 161 23.78 -9.22 -9.55
CA THR A 161 25.09 -9.88 -9.42
C THR A 161 25.22 -10.57 -8.06
N GLY A 162 26.16 -11.51 -7.98
CA GLY A 162 26.45 -12.26 -6.75
C GLY A 162 25.47 -13.41 -6.50
N SER A 163 25.26 -13.74 -5.23
CA SER A 163 24.40 -14.84 -4.80
C SER A 163 23.44 -14.39 -3.71
N ILE A 164 22.21 -14.88 -3.76
CA ILE A 164 21.22 -14.56 -2.74
C ILE A 164 21.73 -14.98 -1.36
N VAL A 165 21.67 -14.06 -0.41
CA VAL A 165 22.08 -14.24 0.98
C VAL A 165 20.97 -13.78 1.92
N ASN A 166 21.03 -14.23 3.17
CA ASN A 166 20.20 -13.67 4.23
C ASN A 166 21.06 -12.80 5.13
N VAL A 167 20.89 -11.48 5.04
CA VAL A 167 21.68 -10.51 5.81
C VAL A 167 21.08 -10.19 7.18
N PHE A 168 19.87 -10.71 7.46
CA PHE A 168 19.13 -10.37 8.67
C PHE A 168 19.43 -11.34 9.81
N LEU A 169 19.31 -10.83 11.03
CA LEU A 169 19.38 -11.61 12.27
C LEU A 169 18.48 -12.85 12.20
N ALA A 170 18.90 -13.91 12.90
CA ALA A 170 18.16 -15.17 12.94
C ALA A 170 16.68 -14.95 13.30
N GLY A 171 15.78 -15.42 12.44
CA GLY A 171 14.33 -15.30 12.62
C GLY A 171 13.69 -14.00 12.10
N ALA A 172 14.46 -12.93 11.85
CA ALA A 172 13.94 -11.64 11.42
C ALA A 172 13.45 -11.63 9.95
N SER A 173 14.06 -12.43 9.08
CA SER A 173 13.87 -12.38 7.62
C SER A 173 12.41 -12.55 7.17
N ARG A 174 11.58 -13.26 7.94
CA ARG A 174 10.15 -13.45 7.63
C ARG A 174 9.31 -12.19 7.87
N PHE A 175 9.75 -11.33 8.79
CA PHE A 175 9.04 -10.12 9.20
C PHE A 175 9.55 -8.87 8.45
N VAL A 176 10.83 -8.82 8.11
CA VAL A 176 11.40 -7.72 7.33
C VAL A 176 10.86 -7.67 5.90
N ARG A 177 10.56 -8.82 5.28
CA ARG A 177 10.02 -8.89 3.92
C ARG A 177 8.72 -8.09 3.75
N PRO A 178 7.63 -8.38 4.48
CA PRO A 178 6.39 -7.62 4.33
C PRO A 178 6.56 -6.14 4.73
N GLN A 179 7.40 -5.84 5.71
CA GLN A 179 7.70 -4.46 6.11
C GLN A 179 8.37 -3.68 4.96
N ALA A 180 9.46 -4.22 4.40
CA ALA A 180 10.19 -3.60 3.31
C ALA A 180 9.32 -3.40 2.07
N VAL A 181 8.55 -4.43 1.67
CA VAL A 181 7.66 -4.34 0.50
C VAL A 181 6.64 -3.22 0.69
N ALA A 182 6.04 -3.10 1.87
CA ALA A 182 5.08 -2.03 2.16
C ALA A 182 5.72 -0.63 2.10
N ILE A 183 6.90 -0.46 2.71
CA ILE A 183 7.62 0.82 2.76
C ILE A 183 8.07 1.25 1.36
N ILE A 184 8.72 0.35 0.61
CA ILE A 184 9.21 0.59 -0.75
C ILE A 184 8.06 0.91 -1.69
N THR A 185 6.98 0.12 -1.65
CA THR A 185 5.81 0.33 -2.52
C THR A 185 5.18 1.69 -2.28
N ARG A 186 4.98 2.09 -1.02
CA ARG A 186 4.48 3.42 -0.69
C ARG A 186 5.37 4.53 -1.25
N GLY A 187 6.68 4.40 -1.05
CA GLY A 187 7.65 5.38 -1.54
C GLY A 187 7.65 5.51 -3.05
N LEU A 188 7.73 4.39 -3.77
CA LEU A 188 7.73 4.38 -5.24
C LEU A 188 6.44 4.97 -5.83
N VAL A 189 5.28 4.59 -5.30
CA VAL A 189 3.99 5.09 -5.83
C VAL A 189 3.88 6.60 -5.66
N LEU A 190 4.23 7.13 -4.48
CA LEU A 190 4.17 8.56 -4.22
C LEU A 190 5.23 9.33 -5.00
N ALA A 191 6.46 8.81 -5.08
CA ALA A 191 7.53 9.41 -5.86
C ALA A 191 7.18 9.42 -7.36
N GLN A 192 6.53 8.36 -7.87
CA GLN A 192 6.10 8.30 -9.26
C GLN A 192 5.04 9.35 -9.56
N TYR A 193 4.05 9.54 -8.68
CA TYR A 193 3.07 10.61 -8.87
C TYR A 193 3.74 11.99 -8.90
N ALA A 194 4.63 12.27 -7.94
CA ALA A 194 5.37 13.53 -7.94
C ALA A 194 6.19 13.71 -9.22
N HIS A 195 6.84 12.65 -9.71
CA HIS A 195 7.61 12.66 -10.95
C HIS A 195 6.74 12.94 -12.18
N GLU A 196 5.60 12.25 -12.33
CA GLU A 196 4.66 12.45 -13.44
C GLU A 196 4.07 13.87 -13.48
N PHE A 197 3.97 14.53 -12.33
CA PHE A 197 3.52 15.92 -12.23
C PHE A 197 4.66 16.95 -12.28
N GLY A 198 5.92 16.53 -12.52
CA GLY A 198 7.08 17.43 -12.59
C GLY A 198 7.50 18.02 -11.23
N LEU A 199 7.01 17.48 -10.12
CA LEU A 199 7.26 17.95 -8.76
C LEU A 199 8.55 17.33 -8.18
N THR A 200 9.69 17.62 -8.80
CA THR A 200 10.99 16.96 -8.50
C THR A 200 11.40 17.10 -7.04
N GLY A 201 11.25 18.28 -6.43
CA GLY A 201 11.56 18.48 -5.01
C GLY A 201 10.70 17.63 -4.07
N LEU A 202 9.42 17.40 -4.41
CA LEU A 202 8.55 16.51 -3.63
C LEU A 202 8.91 15.04 -3.86
N ARG A 203 9.24 14.64 -5.10
CA ARG A 203 9.74 13.30 -5.41
C ARG A 203 10.96 12.97 -4.54
N ASP A 204 11.94 13.86 -4.51
CA ASP A 204 13.19 13.64 -3.78
C ASP A 204 12.96 13.62 -2.26
N SER A 205 12.03 14.44 -1.76
CA SER A 205 11.59 14.41 -0.35
C SER A 205 10.92 13.08 0.02
N VAL A 206 10.08 12.52 -0.86
CA VAL A 206 9.45 11.21 -0.66
C VAL A 206 10.50 10.10 -0.64
N ILE A 207 11.47 10.13 -1.55
CA ILE A 207 12.59 9.19 -1.58
C ILE A 207 13.36 9.22 -0.25
N SER A 208 13.80 10.42 0.17
CA SER A 208 14.56 10.60 1.41
C SER A 208 13.78 10.12 2.65
N THR A 209 12.49 10.47 2.73
CA THR A 209 11.61 10.01 3.82
C THR A 209 11.46 8.49 3.82
N THR A 210 11.35 7.87 2.64
CA THR A 210 11.21 6.42 2.52
C THR A 210 12.47 5.70 2.96
N ASN A 211 13.64 6.15 2.51
CA ASN A 211 14.93 5.58 2.87
C ASN A 211 15.23 5.76 4.37
N THR A 212 14.82 6.88 4.97
CA THR A 212 14.87 7.07 6.43
C THR A 212 14.05 6.03 7.17
N VAL A 213 12.82 5.74 6.71
CA VAL A 213 11.97 4.70 7.33
C VAL A 213 12.59 3.31 7.16
N LEU A 214 13.15 2.97 6.00
CA LEU A 214 13.87 1.71 5.80
C LEU A 214 15.07 1.58 6.76
N GLY A 215 15.84 2.66 6.90
CA GLY A 215 16.95 2.78 7.85
C GLY A 215 16.53 2.55 9.30
N ASN A 216 15.38 3.09 9.70
CA ASN A 216 14.86 3.01 11.07
C ASN A 216 14.08 1.72 11.39
N THR A 217 13.85 0.84 10.40
CA THR A 217 13.00 -0.35 10.58
C THR A 217 13.66 -1.62 10.07
N VAL A 218 13.77 -1.77 8.75
CA VAL A 218 14.28 -2.97 8.07
C VAL A 218 15.77 -3.12 8.31
N LEU A 219 16.55 -2.05 8.09
CA LEU A 219 18.01 -2.09 8.21
C LEU A 219 18.50 -2.24 9.66
N LYS A 220 17.65 -1.95 10.67
CA LYS A 220 17.95 -2.23 12.08
C LYS A 220 17.94 -3.71 12.45
N GLN A 221 17.46 -4.56 11.56
CA GLN A 221 17.36 -6.02 11.79
C GLN A 221 18.47 -6.80 11.06
N VAL A 222 19.44 -6.10 10.47
CA VAL A 222 20.61 -6.69 9.79
C VAL A 222 21.59 -7.26 10.82
N ASP A 223 22.17 -8.42 10.53
CA ASP A 223 23.32 -8.94 11.25
C ASP A 223 24.58 -8.19 10.80
N THR A 224 24.82 -7.04 11.43
CA THR A 224 25.94 -6.17 11.09
C THR A 224 27.31 -6.77 11.44
N SER A 225 27.34 -7.86 12.21
CA SER A 225 28.59 -8.59 12.48
C SER A 225 29.06 -9.40 11.28
N ALA A 226 28.13 -9.95 10.50
CA ALA A 226 28.41 -10.70 9.28
C ALA A 226 28.35 -9.82 8.01
N TYR A 227 27.48 -8.82 8.00
CA TYR A 227 27.23 -7.94 6.87
C TYR A 227 27.33 -6.47 7.32
N PRO A 228 28.55 -5.92 7.45
CA PRO A 228 28.75 -4.56 7.94
C PRO A 228 28.19 -3.49 6.98
N THR A 229 28.03 -3.83 5.71
CA THR A 229 27.51 -2.94 4.68
C THR A 229 26.29 -3.58 4.03
N VAL A 230 25.10 -3.03 4.28
CA VAL A 230 23.86 -3.41 3.61
C VAL A 230 23.16 -2.15 3.12
N ILE A 231 22.76 -2.17 1.85
CA ILE A 231 21.96 -1.13 1.21
C ILE A 231 20.58 -1.72 0.92
N LEU A 232 19.56 -0.94 1.23
CA LEU A 232 18.19 -1.16 0.76
C LEU A 232 17.52 0.21 0.64
N GLU A 233 17.29 0.65 -0.58
CA GLU A 233 16.78 1.99 -0.84
C GLU A 233 15.93 2.07 -2.09
N ILE A 234 15.16 3.15 -2.17
CA ILE A 234 14.61 3.63 -3.43
C ILE A 234 15.39 4.86 -3.89
N GLY A 235 15.43 5.09 -5.19
CA GLY A 235 16.13 6.26 -5.73
C GLY A 235 15.55 6.69 -7.08
N TYR A 236 16.17 7.73 -7.63
CA TYR A 236 15.87 8.26 -8.95
C TYR A 236 17.15 8.30 -9.78
N ASP A 237 17.08 7.74 -10.98
CA ASP A 237 18.15 7.71 -11.96
C ASP A 237 17.87 8.80 -13.00
N GLY A 238 18.74 9.81 -13.05
CA GLY A 238 18.59 10.96 -13.94
C GLY A 238 18.82 10.61 -15.42
N ASP A 239 19.68 9.65 -15.69
CA ASP A 239 20.04 9.25 -17.05
C ASP A 239 18.96 8.35 -17.65
N ALA A 240 18.48 7.39 -16.86
CA ALA A 240 17.35 6.53 -17.25
C ALA A 240 16.00 7.26 -17.14
N ASN A 241 15.95 8.41 -16.47
CA ASN A 241 14.73 9.16 -16.12
C ASN A 241 13.68 8.23 -15.45
N LYS A 242 14.13 7.41 -14.49
CA LYS A 242 13.30 6.37 -13.84
C LYS A 242 13.59 6.29 -12.35
N LEU A 243 12.56 5.95 -11.58
CA LEU A 243 12.72 5.52 -10.19
C LEU A 243 13.30 4.10 -10.17
N TYR A 244 13.99 3.73 -9.09
CA TYR A 244 14.53 2.39 -8.90
C TYR A 244 14.43 1.93 -7.45
N VAL A 245 14.62 0.62 -7.25
CA VAL A 245 14.94 0.02 -5.95
C VAL A 245 16.31 -0.62 -6.07
N HIS A 246 17.17 -0.36 -5.08
CA HIS A 246 18.51 -0.94 -4.99
C HIS A 246 18.67 -1.68 -3.67
N SER A 247 19.27 -2.85 -3.73
CA SER A 247 19.67 -3.62 -2.56
C SER A 247 21.02 -4.26 -2.79
N ALA A 248 21.93 -4.12 -1.85
CA ALA A 248 23.26 -4.72 -1.92
C ALA A 248 23.74 -5.13 -0.54
N ALA A 249 24.61 -6.14 -0.47
CA ALA A 249 25.28 -6.51 0.77
C ALA A 249 26.75 -6.81 0.52
N GLY A 250 27.62 -6.31 1.40
CA GLY A 250 29.04 -6.61 1.44
C GLY A 250 29.38 -7.35 2.73
N THR A 251 30.36 -8.24 2.66
CA THR A 251 31.01 -8.82 3.84
C THR A 251 32.29 -8.06 4.12
N SER A 252 32.76 -8.13 5.37
CA SER A 252 34.13 -7.74 5.74
C SER A 252 35.17 -8.61 5.04
#